data_AF-A0A9R0XKM2-F1
#
_entry.id   AF-A0A9R0XKM2-F1
#
_cell.length_a   1.000
_cell.length_b   1.000
_cell.length_c   1.000
_cell.angle_alpha   90.00
_cell.angle_beta   90.00
_cell.angle_gamma   90.00
#
_symmetry.space_group_name_H-M   'P 1'
#
loop_
_entity.id
_entity.type
_entity.pdbx_description
1 polymer ?
#
loop_
_entity_poly.entity_id
_entity_poly.type
_entity_poly.pdbx_seq_one_letter_code
_entity_poly.pdbx_strand_id
1 'polypeptide(L)'
;MDPLRDTSKGGQDIEARHSKTKDHIAKALQDCMVISFPDWKRNISSWQHEFPTNIPATANRIDTAFHVLHIMRNWDAKCLVNPVSSDSRDLRKVFLANLLSFTSNEAILPESVNYYIKALRRN
;
A
#
# COMPACT_ATOMS: atom_id res chain seq x y z
N MET A 1 4.61 -9.83 19.95
CA MET A 1 5.24 -8.53 20.25
C MET A 1 4.32 -7.46 19.69
N ASP A 2 3.93 -6.48 20.51
CA ASP A 2 3.20 -5.31 20.02
C ASP A 2 4.09 -4.52 19.02
N PRO A 3 3.56 -4.07 17.87
CA PRO A 3 4.32 -3.22 16.97
C PRO A 3 4.73 -1.94 17.70
N LEU A 4 6.02 -1.60 17.63
CA LEU A 4 6.58 -0.37 18.18
C LEU A 4 5.77 0.83 17.69
N ARG A 5 5.08 1.51 18.62
CA ARG A 5 4.39 2.78 18.33
C ARG A 5 5.44 3.82 17.92
N ASP A 6 5.17 4.56 16.84
CA ASP A 6 5.99 5.70 16.45
C ASP A 6 5.91 6.77 17.55
N THR A 7 6.99 6.93 18.31
CA THR A 7 7.07 7.90 19.41
C THR A 7 7.56 9.28 18.96
N SER A 8 7.78 9.50 17.66
CA SER A 8 8.13 10.82 17.14
C SER A 8 6.97 11.82 17.32
N LYS A 9 7.26 13.12 17.29
CA LYS A 9 6.23 14.17 17.30
C LYS A 9 5.15 13.96 16.21
N GLY A 10 5.52 13.39 15.07
CA GLY A 10 4.58 13.04 14.00
C GLY A 10 3.81 11.73 14.23
N GLY A 11 4.21 10.89 15.18
CA GLY A 11 3.43 9.75 15.64
C GLY A 11 2.38 10.12 16.70
N GLN A 12 2.53 11.28 17.36
CA GLN A 12 1.57 11.80 18.35
C GLN A 12 0.38 12.52 17.71
N ASP A 13 0.59 13.20 16.57
CA ASP A 13 -0.45 13.86 15.79
C ASP A 13 -0.33 13.45 14.31
N ILE A 14 -0.95 12.32 14.00
CA ILE A 14 -0.94 11.70 12.67
C ILE A 14 -1.62 12.59 11.63
N GLU A 15 -2.70 13.27 12.04
CA GLU A 15 -3.45 14.17 11.15
C GLU A 15 -2.60 15.38 10.76
N ALA A 16 -1.98 16.06 11.73
CA ALA A 16 -1.09 17.18 11.43
C ALA A 16 0.10 16.75 10.57
N ARG A 17 0.68 15.56 10.82
CA ARG A 17 1.78 15.01 10.02
C ARG A 17 1.40 14.84 8.56
N HIS A 18 0.19 14.35 8.27
CA HIS A 18 -0.21 13.99 6.92
C HIS A 18 -1.10 15.03 6.23
N SER A 19 -1.48 16.11 6.91
CA SER A 19 -2.36 17.17 6.39
C SER A 19 -1.89 17.73 5.03
N LYS A 20 -0.59 18.05 4.89
CA LYS A 20 -0.06 18.55 3.61
C LYS A 20 -0.13 17.51 2.48
N THR A 21 0.18 16.25 2.79
CA THR A 21 0.10 15.15 1.82
C THR A 21 -1.35 14.90 1.40
N LYS A 22 -2.27 14.93 2.37
CA LYS A 22 -3.72 14.82 2.15
C LYS A 22 -4.21 15.88 1.17
N ASP A 23 -3.86 17.15 1.38
CA ASP A 23 -4.29 18.25 0.52
C ASP A 23 -3.74 18.11 -0.92
N HIS A 24 -2.48 17.69 -1.06
CA HIS A 24 -1.89 17.42 -2.37
C HIS A 24 -2.60 16.26 -3.10
N ILE A 25 -2.89 15.16 -2.40
CA ILE A 25 -3.60 14.01 -2.98
C ILE A 25 -5.02 14.41 -3.39
N ALA A 26 -5.74 15.12 -2.53
CA ALA A 26 -7.11 15.58 -2.82
C ALA A 26 -7.14 16.48 -4.05
N LYS A 27 -6.20 17.42 -4.16
CA LYS A 27 -6.08 18.30 -5.34
C LYS A 27 -5.75 17.51 -6.61
N ALA A 28 -4.73 16.65 -6.57
CA ALA A 28 -4.34 15.86 -7.74
C ALA A 28 -5.51 14.98 -8.22
N LEU A 29 -6.23 14.35 -7.28
CA LEU A 29 -7.41 13.55 -7.61
C LEU A 29 -8.54 14.41 -8.20
N GLN A 30 -8.78 15.60 -7.66
CA GLN A 30 -9.77 16.55 -8.19
C GLN A 30 -9.46 16.89 -9.65
N ASP A 31 -8.20 17.25 -9.94
CA ASP A 31 -7.75 17.61 -11.28
C ASP A 31 -7.97 16.43 -12.25
N CYS A 32 -7.60 15.20 -11.84
CA CYS A 32 -7.85 14.00 -12.64
C CYS A 32 -9.33 13.73 -12.90
N MET A 33 -10.19 13.93 -11.90
CA MET A 33 -11.64 13.70 -12.01
C MET A 33 -12.30 14.72 -12.94
N VAL A 34 -11.90 15.99 -12.89
CA VAL A 34 -12.40 17.03 -13.80
C VAL A 34 -11.99 16.75 -15.24
N ILE A 35 -10.75 16.30 -15.47
CA ILE A 35 -10.26 15.93 -16.80
C ILE A 35 -11.05 14.73 -17.36
N SER A 36 -11.26 13.70 -16.53
CA SER A 36 -11.89 12.45 -16.96
C SER A 36 -13.41 12.56 -17.06
N PHE A 37 -14.02 13.43 -16.24
CA PHE A 37 -15.45 13.61 -16.11
C PHE A 37 -15.79 15.11 -16.04
N PRO A 38 -16.04 15.78 -17.19
CA PRO A 38 -16.30 17.22 -17.25
C PRO A 38 -17.48 17.69 -16.38
N ASP A 39 -18.46 16.82 -16.11
CA ASP A 39 -19.62 17.09 -15.26
C ASP A 39 -19.36 16.84 -13.76
N TRP A 40 -18.12 16.57 -13.37
CA TRP A 40 -17.76 16.34 -11.97
C TRP A 40 -17.92 17.62 -11.13
N LYS A 41 -18.92 17.63 -10.25
CA LYS A 41 -19.27 18.78 -9.39
C LYS A 41 -18.87 18.62 -7.92
N ARG A 42 -18.31 17.48 -7.54
CA ARG A 42 -17.97 17.20 -6.14
C ARG A 42 -16.61 17.81 -5.79
N ASN A 43 -16.50 18.36 -4.59
CA ASN A 43 -15.24 18.84 -4.02
C ASN A 43 -14.57 17.70 -3.23
N ILE A 44 -13.45 17.18 -3.72
CA ILE A 44 -12.74 16.07 -3.08
C ILE A 44 -12.06 16.53 -1.79
N SER A 45 -11.59 17.77 -1.71
CA SER A 45 -10.94 18.30 -0.50
C SER A 45 -11.88 18.37 0.71
N SER A 46 -13.20 18.36 0.50
CA SER A 46 -14.19 18.35 1.57
C SER A 46 -14.64 16.94 1.98
N TRP A 47 -14.06 15.89 1.41
CA TRP A 47 -14.40 14.52 1.79
C TRP A 47 -13.97 14.22 3.22
N GLN A 48 -14.60 13.24 3.85
CA GLN A 48 -14.11 12.74 5.14
C GLN A 48 -12.80 11.99 4.91
N HIS A 49 -11.83 12.23 5.79
CA HIS A 49 -10.52 11.59 5.73
C HIS A 49 -10.33 10.76 6.99
N GLU A 50 -9.74 9.58 6.82
CA GLU A 50 -9.43 8.68 7.92
C GLU A 50 -7.94 8.36 7.91
N PHE A 51 -7.32 8.37 9.09
CA PHE A 51 -5.94 7.98 9.30
C PHE A 51 -5.90 6.71 10.15
N PRO A 52 -5.72 5.53 9.52
CA PRO A 52 -5.72 4.28 10.26
C PRO A 52 -4.59 4.22 11.28
N THR A 53 -4.93 3.91 12.54
CA THR A 53 -3.98 3.86 13.67
C THR A 53 -3.35 2.47 13.88
N ASN A 54 -3.91 1.45 13.23
CA ASN A 54 -3.48 0.06 13.32
C ASN A 54 -2.45 -0.35 12.25
N ILE A 55 -1.84 0.61 11.56
CA ILE A 55 -0.77 0.34 10.60
C ILE A 55 0.57 0.28 11.33
N PRO A 56 1.30 -0.86 11.28
CA PRO A 56 2.58 -0.99 11.94
C PRO A 56 3.60 0.03 11.39
N ALA A 57 4.36 0.66 12.28
CA ALA A 57 5.49 1.47 11.87
C ALA A 57 6.55 0.57 11.20
N THR A 58 7.08 1.01 10.05
CA THR A 58 8.19 0.31 9.40
C THR A 58 9.52 0.72 10.02
N ALA A 59 10.29 -0.27 10.49
CA ALA A 59 11.66 -0.05 10.98
C ALA A 59 12.67 0.08 9.83
N ASN A 60 12.36 -0.45 8.64
CA ASN A 60 13.25 -0.46 7.49
C ASN A 60 12.71 0.39 6.34
N ARG A 61 13.30 1.57 6.15
CA ARG A 61 12.91 2.50 5.08
C ARG A 61 13.03 1.91 3.68
N ILE A 62 13.93 0.94 3.48
CA ILE A 62 14.10 0.26 2.18
C ILE A 62 12.85 -0.54 1.80
N ASP A 63 12.10 -1.03 2.78
CA ASP A 63 10.94 -1.89 2.54
C ASP A 63 9.62 -1.12 2.44
N THR A 64 9.66 0.22 2.56
CA THR A 64 8.47 1.09 2.54
C THR A 64 7.59 0.82 1.32
N ALA A 65 8.18 0.64 0.14
CA ALA A 65 7.43 0.38 -1.09
C ALA A 65 6.68 -0.97 -1.04
N PHE A 66 7.31 -2.02 -0.52
CA PHE A 66 6.67 -3.34 -0.36
C PHE A 66 5.54 -3.29 0.67
N HIS A 67 5.72 -2.52 1.75
CA HIS A 67 4.66 -2.28 2.74
C HIS A 67 3.45 -1.58 2.11
N VAL A 68 3.67 -0.49 1.36
CA VAL A 68 2.59 0.24 0.68
C VAL A 68 1.80 -0.68 -0.24
N LEU A 69 2.48 -1.46 -1.08
CA LEU A 69 1.83 -2.39 -2.01
C LEU A 69 1.06 -3.50 -1.27
N HIS A 70 1.61 -4.03 -0.18
CA HIS A 70 0.93 -5.03 0.63
C HIS A 70 -0.32 -4.44 1.28
N ILE A 71 -0.24 -3.24 1.85
CA ILE A 71 -1.36 -2.54 2.48
C ILE A 71 -2.46 -2.29 1.45
N MET A 72 -2.13 -1.68 0.31
CA MET A 72 -3.10 -1.38 -0.74
C MET A 72 -3.86 -2.63 -1.23
N ARG A 73 -3.19 -3.78 -1.27
CA ARG A 73 -3.82 -5.04 -1.70
C ARG A 73 -4.72 -5.69 -0.65
N ASN A 74 -4.36 -5.55 0.63
CA ASN A 74 -5.02 -6.24 1.73
C ASN A 74 -5.93 -5.32 2.57
N TRP A 75 -6.15 -4.08 2.13
CA TRP A 75 -7.05 -3.14 2.78
C TRP A 75 -8.49 -3.38 2.33
N ASP A 76 -9.38 -3.72 3.26
CA ASP A 76 -10.81 -3.96 2.98
C ASP A 76 -11.70 -2.72 3.14
N ALA A 77 -11.08 -1.53 3.15
CA ALA A 77 -11.64 -0.22 3.52
C ALA A 77 -11.78 0.04 5.03
N LYS A 78 -11.59 -0.95 5.91
CA LYS A 78 -11.64 -0.77 7.38
C LYS A 78 -10.36 -1.20 8.09
N CYS A 79 -9.80 -2.34 7.70
CA CYS A 79 -8.60 -2.90 8.29
C CYS A 79 -7.77 -3.69 7.27
N LEU A 80 -6.59 -4.11 7.71
CA LEU A 80 -5.78 -5.06 6.97
C LEU A 80 -6.34 -6.47 7.19
N VAL A 81 -6.79 -7.11 6.11
CA VAL A 81 -7.25 -8.51 6.11
C VAL A 81 -6.12 -9.47 6.49
N ASN A 82 -4.89 -9.14 6.09
CA ASN A 82 -3.68 -9.88 6.44
C ASN A 82 -2.69 -8.93 7.13
N PRO A 83 -2.13 -9.32 8.29
CA PRO A 83 -1.11 -8.52 8.93
C PRO A 83 0.16 -8.47 8.07
N VAL A 84 0.84 -7.35 8.11
CA VAL A 84 2.13 -7.17 7.46
C VAL A 84 3.17 -8.09 8.11
N SER A 85 3.86 -8.93 7.32
CA SER A 85 4.97 -9.73 7.82
C SER A 85 6.09 -8.83 8.36
N SER A 86 6.64 -9.21 9.51
CA SER A 86 7.84 -8.58 10.07
C SER A 86 9.11 -8.99 9.32
N ASP A 87 9.10 -10.07 8.53
CA ASP A 87 10.21 -10.46 7.66
C ASP A 87 10.09 -9.75 6.31
N SER A 88 11.00 -8.80 6.09
CA SER A 88 11.22 -8.09 4.82
C SER A 88 11.26 -9.04 3.61
N ARG A 89 11.90 -10.21 3.76
CA ARG A 89 12.05 -11.18 2.66
C ARG A 89 10.71 -11.73 2.21
N ASP A 90 9.76 -11.90 3.12
CA ASP A 90 8.44 -12.43 2.78
C ASP A 90 7.61 -11.41 2.02
N LEU A 91 7.67 -10.12 2.38
CA LEU A 91 7.04 -9.05 1.60
C LEU A 91 7.58 -9.01 0.16
N ARG A 92 8.90 -9.16 0.00
CA ARG A 92 9.57 -9.19 -1.31
C ARG A 92 9.20 -10.43 -2.12
N LYS A 93 9.15 -11.62 -1.49
CA LYS A 93 8.71 -12.86 -2.14
C LYS A 93 7.27 -12.75 -2.62
N VAL A 94 6.37 -12.24 -1.78
CA VAL A 94 4.96 -12.03 -2.15
C VAL A 94 4.85 -11.06 -3.31
N PHE A 95 5.56 -9.93 -3.27
CA PHE A 95 5.61 -8.99 -4.38
C PHE A 95 6.09 -9.65 -5.68
N LEU A 96 7.21 -10.38 -5.63
CA LEU A 96 7.77 -11.07 -6.79
C LEU A 96 6.80 -12.12 -7.35
N ALA A 97 6.19 -12.92 -6.47
CA ALA A 97 5.20 -13.92 -6.87
C ALA A 97 3.98 -13.30 -7.55
N ASN A 98 3.59 -12.07 -7.16
CA ASN A 98 2.51 -11.32 -7.81
C ASN A 98 2.93 -10.78 -9.17
N LEU A 99 4.10 -10.16 -9.25
CA LEU A 99 4.67 -9.62 -10.49
C LEU A 99 4.78 -10.71 -11.56
N LEU A 100 5.15 -11.93 -11.16
CA LEU A 100 5.28 -13.07 -12.06
C LEU A 100 3.95 -13.79 -12.34
N SER A 101 2.84 -13.44 -11.67
CA SER A 101 1.50 -13.97 -12.04
C SER A 101 0.87 -13.29 -13.23
N PHE A 102 1.30 -12.07 -13.57
CA PHE A 102 0.61 -11.30 -14.60
C PHE A 102 0.71 -12.04 -15.93
N THR A 103 -0.42 -12.56 -16.39
CA THR A 103 -0.51 -13.33 -17.65
C THR A 103 -0.36 -12.45 -18.88
N SER A 104 -0.49 -11.13 -18.70
CA SER A 104 -0.22 -10.12 -19.73
C SER A 104 1.25 -9.70 -19.81
N ASN A 105 2.13 -10.26 -18.98
CA ASN A 105 3.57 -10.06 -19.17
C ASN A 105 4.01 -10.88 -20.39
N GLU A 106 4.58 -10.20 -21.39
CA GLU A 106 5.11 -10.83 -22.61
C GLU A 106 6.33 -11.75 -22.35
N ALA A 107 6.80 -11.84 -21.11
CA ALA A 107 7.93 -12.67 -20.72
C ALA A 107 7.50 -14.12 -20.52
N ILE A 108 7.95 -15.01 -21.41
CA ILE A 108 7.90 -16.46 -21.19
C ILE A 108 8.85 -16.80 -20.04
N LEU A 109 8.28 -17.16 -18.89
CA LEU A 109 9.07 -17.57 -17.73
C LEU A 109 9.61 -18.99 -17.94
N PRO A 110 10.91 -19.25 -17.66
CA PRO A 110 11.45 -20.61 -17.65
C PRO A 110 10.67 -21.51 -16.68
N GLU A 111 10.53 -22.80 -17.00
CA GLU A 111 9.79 -23.77 -16.16
C GLU A 111 10.29 -23.82 -14.72
N SER A 112 11.62 -23.74 -14.54
CA SER A 112 12.24 -23.69 -13.21
C SER A 112 11.76 -22.50 -12.38
N VAL A 113 11.64 -21.32 -13.00
CA VAL A 113 11.13 -20.11 -12.35
C VAL A 113 9.64 -20.29 -12.02
N ASN A 114 8.84 -20.84 -12.93
CA ASN A 114 7.42 -21.12 -12.69
C ASN A 114 7.21 -22.12 -11.54
N TYR A 115 8.05 -23.15 -11.44
CA TYR A 115 8.04 -24.09 -10.33
C TYR A 115 8.28 -23.37 -8.98
N TYR A 116 9.31 -22.53 -8.88
CA TYR A 116 9.59 -21.78 -7.66
C TYR A 116 8.48 -20.79 -7.30
N ILE A 117 7.84 -20.12 -8.27
CA ILE A 117 6.69 -19.24 -8.02
C ILE A 117 5.53 -20.02 -7.41
N LYS A 118 5.19 -21.19 -7.95
CA LYS A 118 4.11 -22.03 -7.41
C LYS A 118 4.43 -22.48 -5.99
N ALA A 119 5.69 -22.81 -5.70
CA ALA A 119 6.13 -23.15 -4.35
C ALA A 119 6.00 -21.98 -3.36
N LEU A 120 6.29 -20.75 -3.79
CA LEU A 120 6.12 -19.54 -2.99
C LEU A 120 4.67 -19.23 -2.61
N ARG A 121 3.68 -19.74 -3.37
CA ARG A 121 2.24 -19.51 -3.12
C ARG A 121 1.58 -20.56 -2.21
N ARG A 122 2.28 -21.64 -1.87
CA ARG A 122 1.75 -22.79 -1.09
C ARG A 122 2.03 -22.69 0.41
N ASN A 123 2.85 -21.72 0.83
CA ASN A 123 3.08 -21.35 2.22
C ASN A 123 2.31 -20.07 2.55
#